data_AF-A0A5S3X1I1-F1
#
_entry.id   AF-A0A5S3X1I1-F1
#
_cell.length_a   1.000
_cell.length_b   1.000
_cell.length_c   1.000
_cell.angle_alpha   90.00
_cell.angle_beta   90.00
_cell.angle_gamma   90.00
#
_symmetry.space_group_name_H-M   'P 1'
#
loop_
_entity.id
_entity.type
_entity.pdbx_description
1 polymer ?
#
loop_
_entity_poly.entity_id
_entity_poly.type
_entity_poly.pdbx_seq_one_letter_code
_entity_poly.pdbx_strand_id
1 'polypeptide(L)'
;MRVSKTEKQFLIFNLLGACAFIWIASKTWIHPELVDVGGASAGSAVVWFFTALPVLVVFLVINPVIIVFAIVRWVKARSWPLTYVSLLSLLIWPLVIMIDSSRHGL
;
A
#
# COMPACT_ATOMS: atom_id res chain seq x y z
N MET A 1 6.77 25.75 3.09
CA MET A 1 7.37 24.80 2.14
C MET A 1 6.36 24.54 1.02
N ARG A 2 6.67 24.81 -0.26
CA ARG A 2 5.75 24.51 -1.37
C ARG A 2 5.92 23.05 -1.80
N VAL A 3 4.84 22.27 -1.81
CA VAL A 3 4.81 20.90 -2.32
C VAL A 3 4.94 20.93 -3.84
N SER A 4 5.90 20.19 -4.38
CA SER A 4 6.13 20.15 -5.83
C SER A 4 5.04 19.34 -6.56
N LYS A 5 4.95 19.51 -7.89
CA LYS A 5 3.98 18.78 -8.73
C LYS A 5 4.18 17.26 -8.64
N THR A 6 5.43 16.81 -8.67
CA THR A 6 5.80 15.39 -8.59
C THR A 6 5.37 14.76 -7.28
N GLU A 7 5.47 15.48 -6.17
CA GLU A 7 5.09 14.96 -4.85
C GLU A 7 3.58 14.84 -4.71
N LYS A 8 2.83 15.80 -5.27
CA LYS A 8 1.37 15.68 -5.35
C LYS A 8 0.97 14.46 -6.19
N GLN A 9 1.64 14.24 -7.32
CA GLN A 9 1.39 13.06 -8.16
C GLN A 9 1.70 11.77 -7.42
N PHE A 10 2.81 11.72 -6.66
CA PHE A 10 3.19 10.56 -5.86
C PHE A 10 2.20 10.27 -4.73
N LEU A 11 1.74 11.31 -4.03
CA LEU A 11 0.69 11.18 -3.01
C LEU A 11 -0.61 10.66 -3.61
N ILE A 12 -1.08 11.27 -4.71
CA ILE A 12 -2.29 10.84 -5.42
C ILE A 12 -2.14 9.38 -5.87
N PHE A 13 -0.98 9.00 -6.40
CA PHE A 13 -0.71 7.63 -6.83
C PHE A 13 -0.82 6.62 -5.66
N ASN A 14 -0.22 6.92 -4.51
CA ASN A 14 -0.35 6.08 -3.31
C ASN A 14 -1.79 6.03 -2.79
N LEU A 15 -2.51 7.15 -2.78
CA LEU A 15 -3.91 7.18 -2.37
C LEU A 15 -4.80 6.35 -3.29
N LEU A 16 -4.63 6.47 -4.61
CA LEU A 16 -5.37 5.67 -5.58
C LEU A 16 -5.05 4.17 -5.44
N GLY A 17 -3.78 3.83 -5.25
CA GLY A 17 -3.35 2.46 -4.98
C GLY A 17 -3.96 1.87 -3.71
N ALA A 18 -3.95 2.65 -2.63
CA ALA A 18 -4.57 2.28 -1.36
C ALA A 18 -6.08 2.06 -1.49
N CYS A 19 -6.78 2.99 -2.14
CA CYS A 19 -8.22 2.86 -2.40
C CYS A 19 -8.53 1.63 -3.26
N ALA A 20 -7.75 1.38 -4.31
CA ALA A 20 -7.90 0.22 -5.17
C ALA A 20 -7.66 -1.08 -4.40
N PHE A 21 -6.59 -1.13 -3.60
CA PHE A 21 -6.29 -2.29 -2.76
C PHE A 21 -7.43 -2.57 -1.78
N ILE A 22 -7.86 -1.58 -0.99
CA ILE A 22 -8.94 -1.76 -0.01
C ILE A 22 -10.24 -2.21 -0.69
N TRP A 23 -10.57 -1.63 -1.85
CA TRP A 23 -11.78 -1.99 -2.59
C TRP A 23 -11.77 -3.42 -3.16
N ILE A 24 -10.61 -3.88 -3.63
CA ILE A 24 -10.44 -5.26 -4.11
C ILE A 24 -10.43 -6.21 -2.91
N ALA A 25 -9.64 -5.90 -1.88
CA ALA A 25 -9.52 -6.71 -0.67
C ALA A 25 -10.88 -6.90 0.01
N SER A 26 -11.69 -5.84 0.13
CA SER A 26 -13.03 -5.91 0.73
C SER A 26 -14.03 -6.79 -0.02
N LYS A 27 -13.72 -7.18 -1.27
CA LYS A 27 -14.56 -8.05 -2.09
C LYS A 27 -14.02 -9.47 -2.22
N THR A 28 -12.76 -9.67 -1.87
CA THR A 28 -12.02 -10.90 -2.18
C THR A 28 -11.55 -11.63 -0.94
N TRP A 29 -11.44 -10.95 0.19
CA TRP A 29 -11.07 -11.57 1.46
C TRP A 29 -12.27 -12.01 2.28
N ILE A 30 -12.02 -12.91 3.24
CA ILE A 30 -13.05 -13.45 4.11
C ILE A 30 -13.42 -12.49 5.24
N HIS A 31 -14.72 -12.33 5.46
CA HIS A 31 -15.22 -11.64 6.64
C HIS A 31 -14.91 -12.44 7.90
N PRO A 32 -14.59 -11.79 9.04
CA PRO A 32 -14.26 -12.47 10.29
C PRO A 32 -15.33 -13.49 10.72
N GLU A 33 -16.59 -13.19 10.44
CA GLU A 33 -17.76 -14.00 10.81
C GLU A 33 -17.83 -15.34 10.05
N LEU A 34 -17.08 -15.49 8.96
CA LEU A 34 -17.13 -16.66 8.08
C LEU A 34 -15.87 -17.52 8.13
N VAL A 35 -14.86 -17.13 8.92
CA VAL A 35 -13.55 -17.81 8.99
C VAL A 35 -13.68 -19.29 9.36
N ASP A 36 -14.60 -19.62 10.27
CA ASP A 36 -14.81 -20.98 10.77
C ASP A 36 -15.74 -21.83 9.86
N VAL A 37 -16.27 -21.24 8.78
CA VAL A 37 -17.14 -21.95 7.83
C VAL A 37 -16.28 -22.71 6.83
N GLY A 38 -16.29 -24.05 6.95
CA GLY A 38 -15.54 -24.95 6.08
C GLY A 38 -15.78 -24.67 4.59
N GLY A 39 -14.71 -24.39 3.84
CA GLY A 39 -14.73 -24.10 2.39
C GLY A 39 -14.89 -22.62 2.02
N ALA A 40 -15.30 -21.74 2.94
CA ALA A 40 -15.42 -20.30 2.67
C ALA A 40 -14.05 -19.59 2.64
N SER A 41 -13.08 -20.04 3.46
CA SER A 41 -11.78 -19.38 3.63
C SER A 41 -10.76 -19.69 2.52
N ALA A 42 -10.74 -20.93 2.02
CA ALA A 42 -9.73 -21.33 1.04
C ALA A 42 -9.93 -20.66 -0.32
N GLY A 43 -11.18 -20.55 -0.80
CA GLY A 43 -11.48 -19.90 -2.08
C GLY A 43 -11.24 -18.40 -2.07
N SER A 44 -11.65 -17.72 -1.00
CA SER A 44 -11.46 -16.27 -0.83
C SER A 44 -9.98 -15.90 -0.71
N ALA A 45 -9.20 -16.65 0.08
CA ALA A 45 -7.75 -16.43 0.19
C ALA A 45 -7.03 -16.53 -1.16
N VAL A 46 -7.37 -17.52 -1.98
CA VAL A 46 -6.81 -17.69 -3.34
C VAL A 46 -7.18 -16.51 -4.24
N VAL A 47 -8.45 -16.10 -4.26
CA VAL A 47 -8.88 -14.95 -5.09
C VAL A 47 -8.16 -13.67 -4.69
N TRP A 48 -8.05 -13.39 -3.39
CA TRP A 48 -7.32 -12.22 -2.89
C TRP A 48 -5.83 -12.27 -3.25
N PHE A 49 -5.19 -13.44 -3.14
CA PHE A 49 -3.79 -13.64 -3.50
C PHE A 49 -3.52 -13.27 -4.96
N PHE A 50 -4.46 -13.57 -5.87
CA PHE A 50 -4.31 -13.23 -7.29
C PHE A 50 -4.82 -11.84 -7.67
N THR A 51 -5.49 -11.12 -6.76
CA THR A 51 -6.14 -9.83 -7.10
C THR A 51 -5.66 -8.66 -6.24
N ALA A 52 -5.78 -8.73 -4.92
CA ALA A 52 -5.39 -7.67 -4.00
C ALA A 52 -3.87 -7.67 -3.73
N LEU A 53 -3.29 -8.86 -3.51
CA LEU A 53 -1.87 -8.98 -3.20
C LEU A 53 -0.93 -8.37 -4.27
N PRO A 54 -1.16 -8.54 -5.59
CA PRO A 54 -0.32 -7.89 -6.60
C PRO A 54 -0.30 -6.36 -6.48
N VAL A 55 -1.44 -5.75 -6.15
CA VAL A 55 -1.51 -4.29 -5.92
C VAL A 55 -0.65 -3.93 -4.71
N LEU A 56 -0.79 -4.65 -3.59
CA LEU A 56 0.02 -4.43 -2.40
C LEU A 56 1.53 -4.57 -2.71
N VAL A 57 1.93 -5.63 -3.40
CA VAL A 57 3.33 -5.91 -3.77
C VAL A 57 3.91 -4.79 -4.63
N VAL A 58 3.18 -4.30 -5.64
CA VAL A 58 3.64 -3.20 -6.49
C VAL A 58 4.03 -1.98 -5.66
N PHE A 59 3.18 -1.60 -4.70
CA PHE A 59 3.47 -0.43 -3.86
C PHE A 59 4.50 -0.71 -2.76
N LEU A 60 4.56 -1.92 -2.22
CA LEU A 60 5.62 -2.34 -1.31
C LEU A 60 7.00 -2.40 -1.99
N VAL A 61 7.06 -2.50 -3.32
CA VAL A 61 8.32 -2.42 -4.09
C VAL A 61 8.63 -0.99 -4.50
N ILE A 62 7.67 -0.26 -5.08
CA ILE A 62 7.88 1.11 -5.59
C ILE A 62 8.32 2.06 -4.47
N ASN A 63 7.67 2.00 -3.31
CA ASN A 63 7.96 2.93 -2.22
C ASN A 63 9.39 2.80 -1.67
N PRO A 64 9.91 1.61 -1.32
CA PRO A 64 11.31 1.44 -0.94
C PRO A 64 12.30 1.82 -2.03
N VAL A 65 12.02 1.52 -3.31
CA VAL A 65 12.91 1.92 -4.42
C VAL A 65 13.07 3.43 -4.48
N ILE A 66 12.00 4.20 -4.27
CA ILE A 66 12.05 5.66 -4.22
C ILE A 66 12.83 6.17 -3.01
N ILE A 67 12.66 5.55 -1.84
CA ILE A 67 13.44 5.89 -0.64
C ILE A 67 14.92 5.62 -0.87
N VAL A 68 15.28 4.44 -1.40
CA VAL A 68 16.66 4.08 -1.71
C VAL A 68 17.25 5.05 -2.72
N PHE A 69 16.52 5.41 -3.77
CA PHE A 69 16.96 6.40 -4.75
C PHE A 69 17.22 7.77 -4.10
N ALA A 70 16.33 8.23 -3.21
CA ALA A 70 16.51 9.47 -2.48
C ALA A 70 17.73 9.44 -1.56
N ILE A 71 17.97 8.33 -0.86
CA ILE A 71 19.16 8.12 -0.02
C ILE A 71 20.42 8.16 -0.89
N VAL A 72 20.44 7.45 -2.01
CA VAL A 72 21.60 7.44 -2.94
C VAL A 72 21.89 8.86 -3.45
N ARG A 73 20.87 9.63 -3.83
CA ARG A 73 21.05 11.03 -4.25
C ARG A 73 21.55 11.92 -3.12
N TRP A 74 21.09 11.71 -1.90
CA TRP A 74 21.57 12.44 -0.74
C TRP A 74 23.04 12.12 -0.44
N VAL A 75 23.44 10.86 -0.48
CA VAL A 75 24.84 10.46 -0.25
C VAL A 75 25.76 11.01 -1.34
N LYS A 76 25.37 10.91 -2.62
CA LYS A 76 26.22 11.32 -3.76
C LYS A 76 26.26 12.84 -3.98
N ALA A 77 25.14 13.53 -3.82
CA ALA A 77 25.00 14.94 -4.21
C ALA A 77 24.62 15.86 -3.05
N ARG A 78 24.51 15.35 -1.81
CA ARG A 78 24.06 16.09 -0.62
C ARG A 78 22.71 16.82 -0.83
N SER A 79 21.91 16.34 -1.77
CA SER A 79 20.60 16.88 -2.11
C SER A 79 19.54 15.88 -1.64
N TRP A 80 18.67 16.32 -0.73
CA TRP A 80 17.55 15.52 -0.23
C TRP A 80 16.29 15.84 -1.04
N PRO A 81 15.83 14.95 -1.93
CA PRO A 81 14.74 15.27 -2.86
C PRO A 81 13.33 15.06 -2.29
N LEU A 82 13.20 14.44 -1.10
CA LEU A 82 11.90 14.08 -0.53
C LEU A 82 11.45 15.11 0.52
N THR A 83 10.27 15.71 0.35
CA THR A 83 9.66 16.49 1.44
C THR A 83 8.96 15.60 2.47
N TYR A 84 8.55 16.21 3.59
CA TYR A 84 7.68 15.59 4.58
C TYR A 84 6.40 14.97 3.97
N VAL A 85 5.83 15.58 2.92
CA VAL A 85 4.63 15.03 2.26
C VAL A 85 4.93 13.69 1.58
N SER A 86 6.09 13.58 0.94
CA SER A 86 6.55 12.32 0.33
C SER A 86 6.79 11.25 1.39
N LEU A 87 7.38 11.62 2.54
CA LEU A 87 7.58 10.69 3.65
C LEU A 87 6.25 10.24 4.29
N LEU A 88 5.29 11.15 4.46
CA LEU A 88 3.96 10.84 4.99
C LEU A 88 3.18 9.91 4.06
N SER A 89 3.36 10.00 2.74
CA SER A 89 2.70 9.09 1.80
C SER A 89 3.11 7.63 1.97
N LEU A 90 4.28 7.36 2.55
CA LEU A 90 4.73 6.02 2.89
C LEU A 90 3.91 5.41 4.05
N LEU A 91 3.40 6.26 4.95
CA LEU A 91 2.58 5.82 6.08
C LEU A 91 1.18 5.34 5.65
N ILE A 92 0.78 5.60 4.40
CA ILE A 92 -0.49 5.11 3.84
C ILE A 92 -0.52 3.59 3.89
N TRP A 93 0.57 2.90 3.54
CA TRP A 93 0.57 1.43 3.44
C TRP A 93 0.47 0.71 4.79
N PRO A 94 1.20 1.10 5.84
CA PRO A 94 0.94 0.62 7.19
C PRO A 94 -0.51 0.83 7.62
N LEU A 95 -1.09 2.02 7.38
CA LEU A 95 -2.50 2.29 7.73
C LEU A 95 -3.47 1.41 6.95
N VAL A 96 -3.23 1.20 5.64
CA VAL A 96 -4.02 0.31 4.79
C VAL A 96 -3.98 -1.12 5.31
N ILE A 97 -2.81 -1.65 5.64
CA ILE A 97 -2.65 -3.01 6.17
C ILE A 97 -3.38 -3.14 7.51
N MET A 98 -3.28 -2.13 8.39
CA MET A 98 -4.00 -2.12 9.68
C MET A 98 -5.52 -2.11 9.48
N ILE A 99 -6.03 -1.28 8.58
CA ILE A 99 -7.46 -1.20 8.26
C ILE A 99 -7.94 -2.53 7.67
N ASP A 100 -7.19 -3.09 6.73
CA ASP A 100 -7.50 -4.36 6.09
C ASP A 100 -7.55 -5.49 7.13
N SER A 101 -6.49 -5.62 7.94
CA SER A 101 -6.40 -6.65 8.99
C SER A 101 -7.46 -6.50 10.09
N SER A 102 -7.98 -5.30 10.34
CA SER A 102 -9.07 -5.08 11.32
C SER A 102 -10.45 -5.49 10.81
N ARG A 103 -10.63 -5.58 9.48
CA ARG A 103 -11.93 -5.83 8.83
C ARG A 103 -12.07 -7.25 8.31
N HIS A 104 -11.00 -8.01 8.38
CA HIS A 104 -10.83 -9.28 7.71
C HIS A 104 -10.29 -10.29 8.71
N GLY A 105 -10.86 -11.51 8.68
CA GLY A 105 -10.37 -12.58 9.52
C GLY A 105 -9.01 -13.07 9.03
N LEU A 106 -8.08 -13.32 9.96
CA LEU A 106 -6.83 -14.03 9.69
C LEU A 106 -7.04 -15.53 9.86
#